data_AF-A0A2K1P7R2-F1
#
_entry.id   AF-A0A2K1P7R2-F1
#
_cell.length_a   1.000
_cell.length_b   1.000
_cell.length_c   1.000
_cell.angle_alpha   90.00
_cell.angle_beta   90.00
_cell.angle_gamma   90.00
#
_symmetry.space_group_name_H-M   'P 1'
#
loop_
_entity.id
_entity.type
_entity.pdbx_description
1 polymer ?
#
loop_
_entity_poly.entity_id
_entity_poly.type
_entity_poly.pdbx_seq_one_letter_code
_entity_poly.pdbx_strand_id
1 'polypeptide(L)'
;MKLVSKIVLFSMLIILLSGCQYVGNSNVDFEIVIPTKISPNIPLTIKTNFYYENVEIIIDGEEIAPSYLMSEEETFSSLMDGEEASSSILMDDEETSSSIFMDGEEAASSSFLMGGLRGEGALTKTLFLTGGPRGKEALYNINDGLHTINIKFLDNKNRIITEYATNITFDSTPPKPSYFNQELSAGNLNLEYKVDEKDFSEVSLYYNETELASSTSLQDSFSIKMTKNSGIKNYVLQFKDDVENTYNHPIEIDTDIDKPPVINSDIVSVNLFSEINMKISDDWDDNFLVLIDDGDKVKYPSELLLKPTNNATMIVFDSNKNKTEKFVNFNVDDQIPTPPEITARLISEDMDYISWRYDPNYQNYVVEKYDEIFGWEKIFELKNTFIENPNYDIIFVRKVTNNGTYGLPSDPVITLSEALVPYASGTINKVDKNLFLPQINTPFVIASDILIPEGKTFLVESGNQIRLYNGATVVVEGLMFLMPGFDKTHIFGEGEIALNGGTIIAYDTDFENIKFTGKGKLLFLKNSTLDNYSSIDTQSIGRICIYDSSISDYVKITNSSGVYTNNTYLKEISLNNVAESLFKNSTIDLFNSSINSRTIMETSTIKLMNIETFSFMNSIDTKIERLNIGEYSIFLKTE
;
A
#
# COMPACT_ATOMS: atom_id res chain seq x y z
N MET A 1 5.84 -98.00 -58.35
CA MET A 1 6.28 -96.64 -58.70
C MET A 1 5.53 -95.70 -57.76
N LYS A 2 5.98 -95.62 -56.50
CA LYS A 2 7.05 -94.73 -55.99
C LYS A 2 6.40 -93.42 -55.49
N LEU A 3 6.02 -93.31 -54.21
CA LEU A 3 6.90 -93.21 -53.02
C LEU A 3 7.80 -91.95 -53.00
N VAL A 4 7.58 -90.91 -53.82
CA VAL A 4 8.54 -89.77 -53.89
C VAL A 4 8.00 -88.37 -53.57
N SER A 5 6.71 -88.03 -53.56
CA SER A 5 6.31 -86.62 -53.25
C SER A 5 5.51 -86.41 -51.95
N LYS A 6 5.12 -87.47 -51.24
CA LYS A 6 4.67 -87.34 -49.83
C LYS A 6 5.81 -86.95 -48.87
N ILE A 7 7.07 -87.03 -49.31
CA ILE A 7 8.26 -86.65 -48.52
C ILE A 7 8.55 -85.14 -48.60
N VAL A 8 8.09 -84.43 -49.64
CA VAL A 8 8.33 -82.98 -49.79
C VAL A 8 7.32 -82.15 -48.97
N LEU A 9 6.07 -82.61 -48.83
CA LEU A 9 5.11 -81.93 -47.96
C LEU A 9 5.40 -82.14 -46.45
N PHE A 10 6.01 -83.28 -46.09
CA PHE A 10 6.36 -83.57 -44.70
C PHE A 10 7.62 -82.83 -44.23
N SER A 11 8.53 -82.48 -45.15
CA SER A 11 9.73 -81.69 -44.81
C SER A 11 9.43 -80.20 -44.67
N MET A 12 8.41 -79.66 -45.36
CA MET A 12 7.97 -78.28 -45.15
C MET A 12 7.20 -78.09 -43.83
N LEU A 13 6.48 -79.12 -43.36
CA LEU A 13 5.80 -79.10 -42.06
C LEU A 13 6.78 -79.19 -40.88
N ILE A 14 7.92 -79.86 -41.06
CA ILE A 14 8.98 -79.95 -40.03
C ILE A 14 9.76 -78.64 -39.89
N ILE A 15 9.88 -77.84 -40.96
CA ILE A 15 10.51 -76.50 -40.90
C ILE A 15 9.57 -75.47 -40.22
N LEU A 16 8.25 -75.64 -40.31
CA LEU A 16 7.27 -74.82 -39.58
C LEU A 16 7.10 -75.24 -38.11
N LEU A 17 7.38 -76.50 -37.76
CA LEU A 17 7.30 -77.02 -36.38
C LEU A 17 8.60 -76.88 -35.57
N SER A 18 9.69 -76.39 -36.17
CA SER A 18 11.00 -76.22 -35.48
C SER A 18 11.40 -74.76 -35.23
N GLY A 19 10.51 -73.80 -35.50
CA GLY A 19 10.76 -72.36 -35.33
C GLY A 19 10.22 -71.71 -34.04
N CYS A 20 9.60 -72.48 -33.14
CA CYS A 20 9.05 -71.95 -31.89
C CYS A 20 9.82 -72.47 -30.67
N GLN A 21 10.92 -71.80 -30.34
CA GLN A 21 11.34 -71.64 -28.95
C GLN A 21 11.63 -70.15 -28.73
N TYR A 22 10.56 -69.37 -28.64
CA TYR A 22 10.63 -68.06 -28.01
C TYR A 22 10.46 -68.26 -26.51
N VAL A 23 11.55 -67.97 -25.80
CA VAL A 23 11.59 -67.78 -24.35
C VAL A 23 10.66 -66.61 -24.03
N GLY A 24 9.58 -66.88 -23.30
CA GLY A 24 8.64 -65.88 -22.81
C GLY A 24 8.45 -66.07 -21.32
N ASN A 25 9.48 -65.78 -20.52
CA ASN A 25 9.30 -65.45 -19.12
C ASN A 25 8.72 -64.03 -19.09
N SER A 26 7.43 -63.88 -19.41
CA SER A 26 6.73 -62.62 -19.24
C SER A 26 6.44 -62.49 -17.75
N ASN A 27 7.29 -61.74 -17.04
CA ASN A 27 6.83 -61.00 -15.86
C ASN A 27 5.59 -60.22 -16.31
N VAL A 28 4.42 -60.67 -15.87
CA VAL A 28 3.20 -59.88 -16.00
C VAL A 28 3.34 -58.80 -14.94
N ASP A 29 3.62 -57.56 -15.35
CA ASP A 29 3.67 -56.42 -14.45
C ASP A 29 2.23 -56.11 -14.00
N PHE A 30 1.86 -56.61 -12.81
CA PHE A 30 0.60 -56.27 -12.18
C PHE A 30 0.67 -54.82 -11.69
N GLU A 31 -0.17 -53.95 -12.24
CA GLU A 31 -0.28 -52.57 -11.80
C GLU A 31 -1.42 -52.49 -10.77
N ILE A 32 -1.07 -52.15 -9.53
CA ILE A 32 -2.02 -51.93 -8.43
C ILE A 32 -1.82 -50.49 -7.96
N VAL A 33 -2.84 -49.64 -8.15
CA VAL A 33 -2.82 -48.24 -7.69
C VAL A 33 -3.73 -48.08 -6.50
N ILE A 34 -3.19 -47.57 -5.41
CA ILE A 34 -3.87 -47.34 -4.13
C ILE A 34 -3.54 -45.93 -3.65
N PRO A 35 -4.52 -45.14 -3.16
CA PRO A 35 -4.24 -43.85 -2.56
C PRO A 35 -3.35 -44.00 -1.31
N THR A 36 -2.38 -43.10 -1.17
CA THR A 36 -1.43 -43.10 -0.03
C THR A 36 -2.03 -42.54 1.26
N LYS A 37 -3.10 -41.75 1.13
CA LYS A 37 -3.91 -41.23 2.23
C LYS A 37 -5.39 -41.51 1.97
N ILE A 38 -6.14 -41.86 3.01
CA ILE A 38 -7.59 -42.07 2.95
C ILE A 38 -8.27 -41.45 4.16
N SER A 39 -9.56 -41.18 4.04
CA SER A 39 -10.39 -40.64 5.11
C SER A 39 -11.79 -41.25 5.01
N PRO A 40 -12.70 -40.97 5.95
CA PRO A 40 -14.13 -41.29 5.76
C PRO A 40 -14.73 -40.67 4.48
N ASN A 41 -14.12 -39.60 3.96
CA ASN A 41 -14.58 -38.86 2.79
C ASN A 41 -13.87 -39.27 1.49
N ILE A 42 -12.63 -39.77 1.56
CA ILE A 42 -11.89 -40.36 0.43
C ILE A 42 -11.80 -41.88 0.60
N PRO A 43 -12.57 -42.67 -0.19
CA PRO A 43 -12.59 -44.11 -0.04
C PRO A 43 -11.31 -44.77 -0.54
N LEU A 44 -10.94 -45.88 0.10
CA LEU A 44 -9.91 -46.77 -0.42
C LEU A 44 -10.35 -47.30 -1.78
N THR A 45 -9.64 -46.85 -2.82
CA THR A 45 -9.90 -47.21 -4.21
C THR A 45 -8.73 -48.03 -4.73
N ILE A 46 -9.00 -49.26 -5.17
CA ILE A 46 -7.97 -50.16 -5.71
C ILE A 46 -8.21 -50.30 -7.21
N LYS A 47 -7.22 -49.90 -8.02
CA LYS A 47 -7.22 -50.14 -9.47
C LYS A 47 -6.25 -51.26 -9.80
N THR A 48 -6.70 -52.23 -10.61
CA THR A 48 -5.88 -53.36 -11.04
C THR A 48 -5.95 -53.55 -12.55
N ASN A 49 -4.90 -54.10 -13.17
CA ASN A 49 -4.88 -54.47 -14.59
C ASN A 49 -5.14 -55.97 -14.85
N PHE A 50 -5.66 -56.71 -13.86
CA PHE A 50 -5.87 -58.15 -13.93
C PHE A 50 -7.20 -58.57 -13.31
N TYR A 51 -7.71 -59.74 -13.70
CA TYR A 51 -8.98 -60.26 -13.22
C TYR A 51 -8.83 -61.00 -11.89
N TYR A 52 -9.71 -60.69 -10.95
CA TYR A 52 -9.91 -61.39 -9.68
C TYR A 52 -11.42 -61.57 -9.40
N GLU A 53 -11.74 -62.51 -8.51
CA GLU A 53 -13.11 -62.80 -8.05
C GLU A 53 -13.37 -62.28 -6.65
N ASN A 54 -12.42 -62.49 -5.73
CA ASN A 54 -12.50 -62.05 -4.33
C ASN A 54 -11.27 -61.23 -3.94
N VAL A 55 -11.43 -60.33 -2.98
CA VAL A 55 -10.34 -59.55 -2.37
C VAL A 55 -10.44 -59.68 -0.86
N GLU A 56 -9.36 -60.08 -0.21
CA GLU A 56 -9.20 -60.00 1.25
C GLU A 56 -8.34 -58.80 1.60
N ILE A 57 -8.82 -57.95 2.52
CA ILE A 57 -8.12 -56.74 2.98
C ILE A 57 -7.89 -56.87 4.48
N ILE A 58 -6.61 -56.80 4.87
CA ILE A 58 -6.15 -56.91 6.23
C ILE A 58 -5.47 -55.60 6.60
N ILE A 59 -5.92 -54.94 7.67
CA ILE A 59 -5.33 -53.69 8.17
C ILE A 59 -4.72 -53.98 9.54
N ASP A 60 -3.43 -53.70 9.70
CA ASP A 60 -2.67 -53.95 10.94
C ASP A 60 -2.78 -55.38 11.51
N GLY A 61 -3.04 -56.35 10.64
CA GLY A 61 -3.18 -57.76 11.02
C GLY A 61 -4.60 -58.18 11.43
N GLU A 62 -5.57 -57.26 11.42
CA GLU A 62 -6.99 -57.56 11.60
C GLU A 62 -7.72 -57.67 10.25
N GLU A 63 -8.52 -58.72 10.10
CA GLU A 63 -9.26 -59.00 8.87
C GLU A 63 -10.55 -58.17 8.84
N ILE A 64 -10.72 -57.35 7.80
CA ILE A 64 -11.95 -56.58 7.61
C ILE A 64 -12.93 -57.45 6.82
N ALA A 65 -14.17 -57.57 7.31
CA ALA A 65 -15.18 -58.41 6.68
C ALA A 65 -15.41 -58.03 5.19
N PRO A 66 -15.56 -59.01 4.28
CA PRO A 66 -15.59 -58.75 2.84
C PRO A 66 -16.82 -57.94 2.41
N SER A 67 -16.60 -56.92 1.57
CA SER A 67 -17.66 -56.22 0.83
C SER A 67 -17.89 -56.87 -0.54
N TYR A 68 -19.15 -56.89 -1.00
CA TYR A 68 -19.52 -57.40 -2.33
C TYR A 68 -19.32 -56.34 -3.42
N LEU A 69 -18.88 -56.79 -4.61
CA LEU A 69 -18.71 -56.02 -5.84
C LEU A 69 -20.00 -55.30 -6.27
N MET A 70 -19.89 -54.03 -6.68
CA MET A 70 -20.87 -53.39 -7.57
C MET A 70 -20.20 -53.07 -8.90
N SER A 71 -20.81 -53.49 -10.00
CA SER A 71 -20.42 -53.12 -11.37
C SER A 71 -21.17 -51.86 -11.82
N GLU A 72 -20.51 -50.97 -12.56
CA GLU A 72 -21.04 -49.70 -13.08
C GLU A 72 -22.18 -49.81 -14.12
N GLU A 73 -22.73 -51.01 -14.37
CA GLU A 73 -23.87 -51.20 -15.26
C GLU A 73 -25.05 -51.83 -14.49
N GLU A 74 -25.77 -51.04 -13.71
CA GLU A 74 -27.23 -51.17 -13.57
C GLU A 74 -27.82 -49.85 -13.06
N THR A 75 -28.66 -49.28 -13.91
CA THR A 75 -29.26 -47.96 -13.88
C THR A 75 -30.26 -47.72 -12.74
N PHE A 76 -30.39 -46.45 -12.37
CA PHE A 76 -31.66 -45.72 -12.26
C PHE A 76 -32.82 -46.44 -13.00
N SER A 77 -33.59 -47.31 -12.33
CA SER A 77 -35.03 -47.49 -12.51
C SER A 77 -35.55 -48.63 -11.64
N SER A 78 -36.16 -48.31 -10.50
CA SER A 78 -37.41 -48.93 -10.03
C SER A 78 -37.68 -48.48 -8.60
N LEU A 79 -38.66 -47.59 -8.41
CA LEU A 79 -39.60 -47.59 -7.29
C LEU A 79 -40.67 -46.52 -7.57
N MET A 80 -41.65 -46.91 -8.38
CA MET A 80 -43.02 -46.42 -8.34
C MET A 80 -43.92 -47.66 -8.13
N ASP A 81 -45.07 -47.40 -7.50
CA ASP A 81 -46.09 -48.30 -6.94
C ASP A 81 -45.75 -48.82 -5.52
N GLY A 82 -46.49 -48.50 -4.44
CA GLY A 82 -47.72 -47.75 -4.26
C GLY A 82 -48.46 -48.34 -3.04
N GLU A 83 -48.86 -47.53 -2.06
CA GLU A 83 -50.12 -47.72 -1.30
C GLU A 83 -50.46 -46.48 -0.45
N GLU A 84 -51.77 -46.26 -0.34
CA GLU A 84 -52.49 -45.02 -0.01
C GLU A 84 -52.50 -44.64 1.49
N ALA A 85 -52.67 -43.33 1.77
CA ALA A 85 -53.81 -42.80 2.54
C ALA A 85 -53.78 -41.25 2.64
N SER A 86 -54.83 -40.62 2.08
CA SER A 86 -55.58 -39.40 2.52
C SER A 86 -54.86 -38.34 3.41
N SER A 87 -54.92 -37.02 3.17
CA SER A 87 -56.12 -36.20 2.91
C SER A 87 -55.79 -34.71 2.63
N SER A 88 -56.62 -34.06 1.78
CA SER A 88 -57.12 -32.65 1.85
C SER A 88 -56.12 -31.48 1.72
N ILE A 89 -56.34 -30.32 1.08
CA ILE A 89 -57.35 -29.68 0.19
C ILE A 89 -56.86 -28.21 0.01
N LEU A 90 -57.23 -27.54 -1.10
CA LEU A 90 -57.06 -26.11 -1.53
C LEU A 90 -55.76 -25.76 -2.27
N MET A 91 -55.81 -25.48 -3.60
CA MET A 91 -56.25 -24.23 -4.29
C MET A 91 -55.26 -23.07 -4.04
N ASP A 92 -54.83 -22.25 -4.98
CA ASP A 92 -55.07 -22.05 -6.42
C ASP A 92 -53.94 -21.10 -6.92
N ASP A 93 -53.92 -20.85 -8.23
CA ASP A 93 -53.23 -19.77 -8.97
C ASP A 93 -51.73 -20.01 -9.31
N GLU A 94 -51.24 -19.82 -10.54
CA GLU A 94 -51.80 -19.18 -11.73
C GLU A 94 -51.04 -19.66 -12.97
N GLU A 95 -51.78 -19.77 -14.06
CA GLU A 95 -51.34 -20.08 -15.42
C GLU A 95 -50.62 -18.89 -16.07
N THR A 96 -49.67 -19.22 -16.95
CA THR A 96 -49.40 -18.54 -18.25
C THR A 96 -48.77 -17.13 -18.22
N SER A 97 -47.91 -16.71 -19.15
CA SER A 97 -47.19 -17.34 -20.26
C SER A 97 -46.36 -16.21 -20.93
N SER A 98 -45.21 -16.57 -21.52
CA SER A 98 -44.69 -16.14 -22.85
C SER A 98 -44.69 -14.64 -23.23
N SER A 99 -43.71 -14.03 -23.91
CA SER A 99 -42.70 -14.45 -24.89
C SER A 99 -41.87 -13.18 -25.22
N ILE A 100 -40.64 -13.25 -25.73
CA ILE A 100 -40.26 -13.21 -27.17
C ILE A 100 -38.71 -13.33 -27.18
N PHE A 101 -38.10 -14.43 -27.63
CA PHE A 101 -37.53 -14.70 -28.97
C PHE A 101 -36.51 -13.71 -29.55
N MET A 102 -35.23 -14.13 -29.62
CA MET A 102 -34.42 -14.40 -30.83
C MET A 102 -32.95 -14.61 -30.38
N ASP A 103 -32.06 -15.34 -31.05
CA ASP A 103 -32.04 -16.54 -31.90
C ASP A 103 -30.54 -16.78 -32.18
N GLY A 104 -30.13 -18.02 -32.49
CA GLY A 104 -28.85 -18.25 -33.20
C GLY A 104 -27.82 -19.19 -32.55
N GLU A 105 -27.89 -20.46 -32.99
CA GLU A 105 -26.80 -21.34 -33.47
C GLU A 105 -25.58 -21.60 -32.54
N GLU A 106 -25.15 -22.83 -32.23
CA GLU A 106 -24.95 -24.00 -33.11
C GLU A 106 -24.90 -25.28 -32.24
N ALA A 107 -25.62 -26.33 -32.66
CA ALA A 107 -25.48 -27.69 -32.14
C ALA A 107 -24.94 -28.58 -33.27
N ALA A 108 -23.88 -29.34 -33.00
CA ALA A 108 -23.48 -30.45 -33.84
C ALA A 108 -23.20 -31.68 -32.98
N SER A 109 -24.18 -32.57 -32.98
CA SER A 109 -24.05 -33.99 -32.70
C SER A 109 -23.06 -34.65 -33.64
N SER A 110 -22.23 -35.57 -33.14
CA SER A 110 -21.60 -36.57 -33.99
C SER A 110 -21.67 -37.94 -33.33
N SER A 111 -22.35 -38.84 -34.03
CA SER A 111 -22.43 -40.27 -33.76
C SER A 111 -21.53 -41.03 -34.77
N PHE A 112 -20.91 -42.11 -34.29
CA PHE A 112 -20.31 -43.26 -34.99
C PHE A 112 -19.19 -43.09 -36.04
N LEU A 113 -18.05 -43.76 -35.77
CA LEU A 113 -17.54 -44.85 -36.64
C LEU A 113 -16.51 -45.73 -35.92
N MET A 114 -16.86 -47.02 -35.79
CA MET A 114 -15.95 -48.11 -35.44
C MET A 114 -14.93 -48.31 -36.57
N GLY A 115 -13.65 -48.40 -36.22
CA GLY A 115 -12.61 -48.79 -37.16
C GLY A 115 -11.30 -49.11 -36.44
N GLY A 116 -10.95 -50.39 -36.40
CA GLY A 116 -9.54 -50.79 -36.38
C GLY A 116 -9.00 -51.39 -35.09
N LEU A 117 -8.86 -52.71 -35.15
CA LEU A 117 -7.75 -53.50 -34.61
C LEU A 117 -7.66 -53.69 -33.08
N ARG A 118 -7.89 -54.96 -32.70
CA ARG A 118 -7.42 -55.60 -31.47
C ARG A 118 -6.03 -55.10 -31.05
N GLY A 119 -5.97 -54.42 -29.91
CA GLY A 119 -4.77 -54.16 -29.13
C GLY A 119 -5.19 -53.99 -27.67
N GLU A 120 -4.88 -55.01 -26.87
CA GLU A 120 -4.76 -54.99 -25.40
C GLU A 120 -5.56 -53.92 -24.63
N GLY A 121 -6.85 -54.21 -24.38
CA GLY A 121 -7.60 -53.52 -23.34
C GLY A 121 -7.22 -54.09 -21.98
N ALA A 122 -6.40 -53.38 -21.22
CA ALA A 122 -6.24 -53.62 -19.79
C ALA A 122 -7.60 -53.38 -19.12
N LEU A 123 -8.20 -54.44 -18.57
CA LEU A 123 -9.43 -54.37 -17.79
C LEU A 123 -9.11 -53.69 -16.46
N THR A 124 -9.31 -52.38 -16.36
CA THR A 124 -9.22 -51.67 -15.08
C THR A 124 -10.47 -51.98 -14.26
N LYS A 125 -10.35 -52.82 -13.22
CA LYS A 125 -11.41 -52.98 -12.20
C LYS A 125 -11.12 -52.03 -11.03
N THR A 126 -12.14 -51.30 -10.59
CA THR A 126 -12.08 -50.40 -9.43
C THR A 126 -12.89 -51.00 -8.28
N LEU A 127 -12.28 -51.24 -7.12
CA LEU A 127 -13.00 -51.60 -5.89
C LEU A 127 -13.21 -50.35 -5.03
N PHE A 128 -14.45 -50.06 -4.66
CA PHE A 128 -14.80 -49.02 -3.68
C PHE A 128 -15.12 -49.66 -2.33
N LEU A 129 -14.44 -49.21 -1.28
CA LEU A 129 -14.76 -49.57 0.11
C LEU A 129 -15.76 -48.60 0.76
N THR A 130 -16.66 -48.00 -0.02
CA THR A 130 -17.77 -47.19 0.48
C THR A 130 -19.00 -47.43 -0.38
N GLY A 131 -20.09 -47.97 0.19
CA GLY A 131 -21.33 -48.15 -0.58
C GLY A 131 -22.38 -49.11 -0.07
N GLY A 132 -22.22 -49.72 1.10
CA GLY A 132 -23.29 -50.56 1.70
C GLY A 132 -23.42 -50.33 3.20
N PRO A 133 -24.59 -50.65 3.81
CA PRO A 133 -24.83 -50.49 5.25
C PRO A 133 -23.85 -51.25 6.15
N ARG A 134 -23.04 -52.18 5.59
CA ARG A 134 -21.93 -52.86 6.27
C ARG A 134 -20.53 -52.32 5.97
N GLY A 135 -20.31 -51.67 4.81
CA GLY A 135 -19.04 -51.03 4.47
C GLY A 135 -18.86 -49.68 5.16
N LYS A 136 -19.97 -49.01 5.47
CA LYS A 136 -20.01 -47.76 6.23
C LYS A 136 -19.57 -47.92 7.70
N GLU A 137 -19.40 -49.13 8.22
CA GLU A 137 -18.94 -49.37 9.60
C GLU A 137 -17.47 -49.82 9.68
N ALA A 138 -16.88 -50.29 8.56
CA ALA A 138 -15.56 -50.91 8.55
C ALA A 138 -14.39 -49.91 8.67
N LEU A 139 -14.56 -48.67 8.20
CA LEU A 139 -13.54 -47.62 8.26
C LEU A 139 -13.70 -46.67 9.47
N TYR A 140 -14.84 -46.69 10.18
CA TYR A 140 -15.10 -45.77 11.31
C TYR A 140 -14.33 -46.12 12.59
N ASN A 141 -13.73 -47.32 12.67
CA ASN A 141 -13.00 -47.79 13.85
C ASN A 141 -11.47 -47.80 13.66
N ILE A 142 -10.96 -47.22 12.57
CA ILE A 142 -9.52 -47.05 12.36
C ILE A 142 -9.10 -45.74 13.03
N ASN A 143 -8.06 -45.79 13.87
CA ASN A 143 -7.52 -44.57 14.49
C ASN A 143 -6.71 -43.77 13.46
N ASP A 144 -6.54 -42.47 13.65
CA ASP A 144 -5.67 -41.68 12.76
C ASP A 144 -4.22 -42.15 12.84
N GLY A 145 -3.54 -42.20 11.69
CA GLY A 145 -2.13 -42.56 11.62
C GLY A 145 -1.76 -43.45 10.43
N LEU A 146 -0.54 -43.97 10.47
CA LEU A 146 -0.01 -44.87 9.44
C LEU A 146 -0.42 -46.31 9.73
N HIS A 147 -1.11 -46.93 8.78
CA HIS A 147 -1.56 -48.32 8.84
C HIS A 147 -0.92 -49.15 7.74
N THR A 148 -0.61 -50.40 8.04
CA THR A 148 -0.15 -51.36 7.03
C THR A 148 -1.35 -52.11 6.48
N ILE A 149 -1.58 -51.98 5.17
CA ILE A 149 -2.60 -52.74 4.45
C ILE A 149 -1.95 -53.88 3.70
N ASN A 150 -2.48 -55.09 3.90
CA ASN A 150 -2.22 -56.25 3.07
C ASN A 150 -3.47 -56.62 2.29
N ILE A 151 -3.32 -56.74 0.97
CA ILE A 151 -4.41 -57.04 0.03
C ILE A 151 -4.08 -58.35 -0.67
N LYS A 152 -4.98 -59.32 -0.60
CA LYS A 152 -4.87 -60.58 -1.34
C LYS A 152 -5.95 -60.64 -2.40
N PHE A 153 -5.55 -60.83 -3.64
CA PHE A 153 -6.46 -61.04 -4.75
C PHE A 153 -6.63 -62.54 -4.98
N LEU A 154 -7.86 -63.01 -5.02
CA LEU A 154 -8.21 -64.43 -5.05
C LEU A 154 -8.98 -64.79 -6.33
N ASP A 155 -8.74 -65.99 -6.85
CA ASP A 155 -9.53 -66.56 -7.95
C ASP A 155 -10.82 -67.22 -7.46
N ASN A 156 -11.62 -67.75 -8.41
CA ASN A 156 -12.88 -68.48 -8.12
C ASN A 156 -12.72 -69.76 -7.27
N LYS A 157 -11.49 -70.16 -6.93
CA LYS A 157 -11.17 -71.30 -6.07
C LYS A 157 -10.50 -70.87 -4.76
N ASN A 158 -10.56 -69.57 -4.42
CA ASN A 158 -9.90 -68.97 -3.27
C ASN A 158 -8.37 -69.20 -3.26
N ARG A 159 -7.74 -69.25 -4.44
CA ARG A 159 -6.27 -69.30 -4.55
C ARG A 159 -5.75 -67.89 -4.73
N ILE A 160 -4.68 -67.55 -4.03
CA ILE A 160 -4.00 -66.25 -4.14
C ILE A 160 -3.44 -66.12 -5.55
N ILE A 161 -3.93 -65.11 -6.28
CA ILE A 161 -3.41 -64.67 -7.56
C ILE A 161 -2.15 -63.84 -7.31
N THR A 162 -2.27 -62.83 -6.45
CA THR A 162 -1.17 -61.99 -5.98
C THR A 162 -1.51 -61.38 -4.62
N GLU A 163 -0.48 -61.00 -3.88
CA GLU A 163 -0.58 -60.23 -2.64
C GLU A 163 0.15 -58.89 -2.80
N TYR A 164 -0.37 -57.85 -2.17
CA TYR A 164 0.19 -56.51 -2.19
C TYR A 164 0.15 -55.91 -0.80
N ALA A 165 1.29 -55.43 -0.33
CA ALA A 165 1.43 -54.79 0.97
C ALA A 165 1.86 -53.34 0.76
N THR A 166 1.14 -52.40 1.37
CA THR A 166 1.52 -50.99 1.36
C THR A 166 1.12 -50.32 2.66
N ASN A 167 1.63 -49.11 2.89
CA ASN A 167 1.18 -48.28 3.98
C ASN A 167 0.20 -47.24 3.45
N ILE A 168 -0.84 -46.97 4.22
CA ILE A 168 -1.74 -45.84 4.02
C ILE A 168 -1.74 -44.99 5.28
N THR A 169 -1.98 -43.69 5.14
CA THR A 169 -2.35 -42.86 6.29
C THR A 169 -3.86 -42.73 6.32
N PHE A 170 -4.47 -43.16 7.43
CA PHE A 170 -5.87 -42.87 7.71
C PHE A 170 -5.92 -41.55 8.49
N ASP A 171 -6.76 -40.64 8.03
CA ASP A 171 -6.95 -39.34 8.65
C ASP A 171 -8.43 -38.97 8.66
N SER A 172 -8.98 -38.83 9.87
CA SER A 172 -10.36 -38.44 10.12
C SER A 172 -10.49 -37.11 10.84
N THR A 173 -9.38 -36.41 11.08
CA THR A 173 -9.37 -35.16 11.85
C THR A 173 -9.40 -33.96 10.89
N PRO A 174 -10.48 -33.15 10.89
CA PRO A 174 -10.54 -31.98 10.02
C PRO A 174 -9.64 -30.85 10.54
N PRO A 175 -9.09 -30.01 9.64
CA PRO A 175 -8.14 -28.98 10.03
C PRO A 175 -8.86 -27.81 10.69
N LYS A 176 -8.37 -27.39 11.85
CA LYS A 176 -8.94 -26.30 12.64
C LYS A 176 -8.00 -25.09 12.65
N PRO A 177 -8.55 -23.87 12.57
CA PRO A 177 -7.74 -22.66 12.72
C PRO A 177 -7.16 -22.61 14.14
N SER A 178 -5.86 -22.39 14.25
CA SER A 178 -5.17 -22.10 15.51
C SER A 178 -5.39 -20.65 15.95
N TYR A 179 -5.74 -19.77 15.01
CA TYR A 179 -6.16 -18.39 15.26
C TYR A 179 -7.32 -18.03 14.34
N PHE A 180 -8.30 -17.30 14.87
CA PHE A 180 -9.40 -16.73 14.12
C PHE A 180 -9.79 -15.38 14.74
N ASN A 181 -9.92 -14.35 13.90
CA ASN A 181 -10.41 -13.04 14.28
C ASN A 181 -11.53 -12.59 13.34
N GLN A 182 -12.58 -12.04 13.93
CA GLN A 182 -13.76 -11.55 13.23
C GLN A 182 -14.00 -10.10 13.66
N GLU A 183 -13.95 -9.18 12.71
CA GLU A 183 -14.11 -7.75 12.97
C GLU A 183 -15.01 -7.13 11.89
N LEU A 184 -16.07 -6.43 12.31
CA LEU A 184 -16.84 -5.56 11.43
C LEU A 184 -16.28 -4.14 11.63
N SER A 185 -15.77 -3.53 10.57
CA SER A 185 -15.13 -2.22 10.62
C SER A 185 -15.45 -1.41 9.37
N ALA A 186 -15.98 -0.19 9.54
CA ALA A 186 -16.39 0.69 8.45
C ALA A 186 -17.27 -0.01 7.38
N GLY A 187 -18.19 -0.85 7.82
CA GLY A 187 -19.11 -1.62 6.97
C GLY A 187 -18.48 -2.81 6.25
N ASN A 188 -17.24 -3.19 6.56
CA ASN A 188 -16.60 -4.38 6.01
C ASN A 188 -16.40 -5.43 7.10
N LEU A 189 -16.91 -6.65 6.85
CA LEU A 189 -16.64 -7.81 7.68
C LEU A 189 -15.29 -8.40 7.29
N ASN A 190 -14.32 -8.29 8.19
CA ASN A 190 -12.97 -8.81 8.05
C ASN A 190 -12.83 -10.09 8.86
N LEU A 191 -12.37 -11.15 8.21
CA LEU A 191 -12.19 -12.48 8.77
C LEU A 191 -10.73 -12.86 8.56
N GLU A 192 -9.95 -12.95 9.63
CA GLU A 192 -8.55 -13.37 9.60
C GLU A 192 -8.40 -14.74 10.25
N TYR A 193 -7.59 -15.61 9.66
CA TYR A 193 -7.35 -16.95 10.18
C TYR A 193 -5.89 -17.37 10.06
N LYS A 194 -5.50 -18.33 10.90
CA LYS A 194 -4.25 -19.09 10.77
C LYS A 194 -4.50 -20.56 11.06
N VAL A 195 -3.90 -21.44 10.27
CA VAL A 195 -3.92 -22.89 10.42
C VAL A 195 -2.48 -23.38 10.56
N ASP A 196 -2.21 -24.19 11.58
CA ASP A 196 -0.87 -24.76 11.83
C ASP A 196 -0.77 -26.24 11.40
N GLU A 197 -1.86 -26.79 10.85
CA GLU A 197 -1.97 -28.18 10.40
C GLU A 197 -1.32 -28.37 9.02
N LYS A 198 -0.53 -29.43 8.86
CA LYS A 198 0.34 -29.65 7.69
C LYS A 198 -0.40 -30.20 6.46
N ASP A 199 -1.54 -30.81 6.72
CA ASP A 199 -2.48 -31.39 5.77
C ASP A 199 -3.55 -30.39 5.33
N PHE A 200 -3.56 -29.17 5.86
CA PHE A 200 -4.44 -28.10 5.37
C PHE A 200 -4.29 -27.92 3.84
N SER A 201 -5.43 -27.89 3.15
CA SER A 201 -5.49 -27.70 1.70
C SER A 201 -6.10 -26.35 1.34
N GLU A 202 -7.31 -26.07 1.83
CA GLU A 202 -8.04 -24.86 1.47
C GLU A 202 -8.99 -24.38 2.57
N VAL A 203 -9.27 -23.09 2.55
CA VAL A 203 -10.41 -22.50 3.25
C VAL A 203 -11.31 -21.80 2.23
N SER A 204 -12.62 -21.93 2.44
CA SER A 204 -13.64 -21.32 1.60
C SER A 204 -14.68 -20.60 2.45
N LEU A 205 -15.06 -19.40 2.05
CA LEU A 205 -16.09 -18.60 2.67
C LEU A 205 -17.40 -18.74 1.89
N TYR A 206 -18.46 -19.13 2.60
CA TYR A 206 -19.80 -19.32 2.03
C TYR A 206 -20.83 -18.35 2.59
N TYR A 207 -21.79 -17.95 1.75
CA TYR A 207 -23.04 -17.29 2.13
C TYR A 207 -24.21 -18.01 1.48
N ASN A 208 -25.15 -18.55 2.27
CA ASN A 208 -26.31 -19.32 1.79
C ASN A 208 -25.92 -20.32 0.67
N GLU A 209 -24.96 -21.20 0.95
CA GLU A 209 -24.42 -22.23 0.03
C GLU A 209 -23.62 -21.73 -1.17
N THR A 210 -23.51 -20.42 -1.40
CA THR A 210 -22.68 -19.84 -2.47
C THR A 210 -21.28 -19.53 -1.94
N GLU A 211 -20.24 -20.05 -2.60
CA GLU A 211 -18.84 -19.69 -2.31
C GLU A 211 -18.60 -18.25 -2.75
N LEU A 212 -18.11 -17.42 -1.82
CA LEU A 212 -17.78 -16.02 -2.07
C LEU A 212 -16.29 -15.82 -2.37
N ALA A 213 -15.43 -16.58 -1.68
CA ALA A 213 -13.99 -16.51 -1.80
C ALA A 213 -13.34 -17.78 -1.21
N SER A 214 -12.13 -18.09 -1.65
CA SER A 214 -11.32 -19.19 -1.14
C SER A 214 -9.83 -18.83 -1.12
N SER A 215 -9.07 -19.53 -0.28
CA SER A 215 -7.61 -19.39 -0.17
C SER A 215 -6.97 -20.73 0.20
N THR A 216 -5.77 -20.98 -0.35
CA THR A 216 -4.93 -22.13 -0.01
C THR A 216 -3.79 -21.76 0.94
N SER A 217 -3.77 -20.52 1.45
CA SER A 217 -2.73 -20.04 2.36
C SER A 217 -3.02 -20.48 3.78
N LEU A 218 -1.97 -20.90 4.51
CA LEU A 218 -2.03 -21.25 5.94
C LEU A 218 -2.42 -20.05 6.83
N GLN A 219 -2.25 -18.83 6.33
CA GLN A 219 -2.68 -17.59 6.98
C GLN A 219 -3.16 -16.64 5.89
N ASP A 220 -4.37 -16.12 6.04
CA ASP A 220 -4.95 -15.15 5.10
C ASP A 220 -6.11 -14.38 5.77
N SER A 221 -6.70 -13.46 5.02
CA SER A 221 -7.89 -12.72 5.43
C SER A 221 -8.90 -12.50 4.29
N PHE A 222 -10.17 -12.54 4.63
CA PHE A 222 -11.28 -12.18 3.75
C PHE A 222 -11.90 -10.87 4.20
N SER A 223 -12.23 -9.99 3.26
CA SER A 223 -12.94 -8.73 3.52
C SER A 223 -14.20 -8.65 2.66
N ILE A 224 -15.36 -8.53 3.32
CA ILE A 224 -16.68 -8.59 2.68
C ILE A 224 -17.40 -7.28 2.98
N LYS A 225 -17.80 -6.56 1.94
CA LYS A 225 -18.61 -5.35 2.11
C LYS A 225 -20.03 -5.73 2.52
N MET A 226 -20.48 -5.20 3.66
CA MET A 226 -21.79 -5.47 4.24
C MET A 226 -22.78 -4.35 3.92
N THR A 227 -24.07 -4.71 3.85
CA THR A 227 -25.17 -3.73 3.76
C THR A 227 -25.84 -3.61 5.13
N LYS A 228 -25.81 -2.40 5.70
CA LYS A 228 -26.46 -2.09 6.98
C LYS A 228 -27.98 -2.30 6.89
N ASN A 229 -28.62 -2.67 8.00
CA ASN A 229 -30.06 -2.88 8.12
C ASN A 229 -30.63 -3.96 7.17
N SER A 230 -29.88 -5.04 6.95
CA SER A 230 -30.29 -6.16 6.09
C SER A 230 -30.60 -7.44 6.87
N GLY A 231 -30.81 -7.32 8.19
CA GLY A 231 -31.08 -8.41 9.11
C GLY A 231 -29.84 -9.21 9.50
N ILE A 232 -30.07 -10.41 10.04
CA ILE A 232 -29.02 -11.36 10.42
C ILE A 232 -28.44 -12.02 9.17
N LYS A 233 -27.12 -12.01 9.06
CA LYS A 233 -26.34 -12.66 8.00
C LYS A 233 -25.54 -13.81 8.58
N ASN A 234 -25.67 -14.97 7.95
CA ASN A 234 -24.96 -16.19 8.32
C ASN A 234 -23.96 -16.55 7.24
N TYR A 235 -22.69 -16.55 7.61
CA TYR A 235 -21.59 -17.03 6.79
C TYR A 235 -21.03 -18.31 7.39
N VAL A 236 -20.35 -19.10 6.56
CA VAL A 236 -19.61 -20.28 7.01
C VAL A 236 -18.21 -20.21 6.43
N LEU A 237 -17.21 -20.25 7.31
CA LEU A 237 -15.83 -20.44 6.92
C LEU A 237 -15.50 -21.93 7.02
N GLN A 238 -15.33 -22.57 5.87
CA GLN A 238 -15.07 -24.01 5.77
C GLN A 238 -13.58 -24.24 5.53
N PHE A 239 -12.92 -24.91 6.46
CA PHE A 239 -11.54 -25.35 6.36
C PHE A 239 -11.52 -26.81 5.92
N LYS A 240 -10.56 -27.15 5.07
CA LYS A 240 -10.49 -28.46 4.44
C LYS A 240 -9.04 -28.93 4.30
N ASP A 241 -8.80 -30.20 4.57
CA ASP A 241 -7.50 -30.84 4.43
C ASP A 241 -7.30 -31.47 3.04
N ASP A 242 -6.15 -32.10 2.84
CA ASP A 242 -5.78 -32.83 1.63
C ASP A 242 -6.52 -34.17 1.44
N VAL A 243 -7.40 -34.54 2.39
CA VAL A 243 -8.25 -35.73 2.33
C VAL A 243 -9.75 -35.42 2.51
N GLU A 244 -10.16 -34.19 2.18
CA GLU A 244 -11.55 -33.75 2.15
C GLU A 244 -12.29 -33.80 3.51
N ASN A 245 -11.60 -33.88 4.65
CA ASN A 245 -12.24 -33.63 5.95
C ASN A 245 -12.47 -32.12 6.11
N THR A 246 -13.66 -31.76 6.58
CA THR A 246 -14.08 -30.35 6.67
C THR A 246 -14.36 -29.92 8.11
N TYR A 247 -13.88 -28.74 8.49
CA TYR A 247 -14.30 -28.01 9.69
C TYR A 247 -15.05 -26.75 9.29
N ASN A 248 -16.30 -26.61 9.75
CA ASN A 248 -17.13 -25.43 9.47
C ASN A 248 -17.16 -24.51 10.69
N HIS A 249 -16.74 -23.26 10.50
CA HIS A 249 -16.84 -22.19 11.49
C HIS A 249 -18.02 -21.26 11.13
N PRO A 250 -19.15 -21.31 11.88
CA PRO A 250 -20.28 -20.44 11.60
C PRO A 250 -20.00 -19.02 12.07
N ILE A 251 -20.35 -18.04 11.24
CA ILE A 251 -20.20 -16.61 11.51
C ILE A 251 -21.57 -15.96 11.38
N GLU A 252 -22.08 -15.44 12.50
CA GLU A 252 -23.34 -14.72 12.55
C GLU A 252 -23.08 -13.23 12.80
N ILE A 253 -23.64 -12.38 11.93
CA ILE A 253 -23.59 -10.92 12.07
C ILE A 253 -25.01 -10.37 11.98
N ASP A 254 -25.46 -9.69 13.02
CA ASP A 254 -26.67 -8.89 12.99
C ASP A 254 -26.36 -7.51 12.40
N THR A 255 -26.87 -7.23 11.19
CA THR A 255 -26.60 -5.96 10.48
C THR A 255 -27.51 -4.82 10.88
N ASP A 256 -28.50 -5.08 11.73
CA ASP A 256 -29.43 -4.07 12.27
C ASP A 256 -28.88 -3.44 13.56
N ILE A 257 -27.85 -4.06 14.15
CA ILE A 257 -27.15 -3.52 15.32
C ILE A 257 -26.08 -2.53 14.86
N ASP A 258 -26.13 -1.37 15.49
CA ASP A 258 -25.21 -0.26 15.28
C ASP A 258 -24.56 0.07 16.62
N LYS A 259 -23.30 -0.28 16.78
CA LYS A 259 -22.61 -0.07 18.05
C LYS A 259 -22.10 1.36 18.12
N PRO A 260 -22.02 1.97 19.31
CA PRO A 260 -21.31 3.22 19.46
C PRO A 260 -19.84 3.09 19.06
N PRO A 261 -19.23 4.17 18.51
CA PRO A 261 -17.84 4.17 18.09
C PRO A 261 -16.91 3.92 19.27
N VAL A 262 -15.74 3.33 19.04
CA VAL A 262 -14.75 3.04 20.09
C VAL A 262 -13.54 3.95 19.95
N ILE A 263 -13.21 4.65 21.04
CA ILE A 263 -12.02 5.50 21.13
C ILE A 263 -10.82 4.65 21.57
N ASN A 264 -9.96 4.31 20.62
CA ASN A 264 -8.77 3.48 20.86
C ASN A 264 -7.58 4.29 21.38
N SER A 265 -7.52 5.59 21.10
CA SER A 265 -6.45 6.47 21.60
C SER A 265 -6.57 6.76 23.09
N ASP A 266 -5.44 6.70 23.80
CA ASP A 266 -5.29 7.24 25.17
C ASP A 266 -4.63 8.63 25.16
N ILE A 267 -3.85 8.91 24.11
CA ILE A 267 -3.21 10.18 23.83
C ILE A 267 -3.68 10.64 22.46
N VAL A 268 -4.15 11.88 22.38
CA VAL A 268 -4.55 12.55 21.14
C VAL A 268 -3.54 13.65 20.85
N SER A 269 -2.94 13.60 19.67
CA SER A 269 -1.94 14.58 19.24
C SER A 269 -2.56 15.58 18.28
N VAL A 270 -2.28 16.88 18.47
CA VAL A 270 -2.74 17.96 17.59
C VAL A 270 -1.52 18.76 17.13
N ASN A 271 -1.37 18.88 15.81
CA ASN A 271 -0.26 19.63 15.21
C ASN A 271 -0.67 21.10 14.96
N LEU A 272 0.29 21.95 14.57
CA LEU A 272 0.04 23.39 14.39
C LEU A 272 -1.00 23.70 13.29
N PHE A 273 -1.22 22.78 12.36
CA PHE A 273 -2.19 22.92 11.28
C PHE A 273 -3.57 22.36 11.61
N SER A 274 -3.86 22.12 12.90
CA SER A 274 -5.11 21.52 13.39
C SER A 274 -5.37 20.09 12.93
N GLU A 275 -4.35 19.38 12.44
CA GLU A 275 -4.48 17.96 12.14
C GLU A 275 -4.40 17.17 13.45
N ILE A 276 -5.33 16.23 13.60
CA ILE A 276 -5.49 15.47 14.84
C ILE A 276 -5.16 14.02 14.55
N ASN A 277 -4.20 13.48 15.28
CA ASN A 277 -3.88 12.06 15.25
C ASN A 277 -4.62 11.35 16.38
N MET A 278 -5.67 10.61 16.02
CA MET A 278 -6.47 9.79 16.92
C MET A 278 -6.96 8.53 16.20
N LYS A 279 -7.17 7.46 16.97
CA LYS A 279 -7.68 6.18 16.49
C LYS A 279 -9.09 5.98 17.04
N ILE A 280 -10.05 5.95 16.12
CA ILE A 280 -11.46 5.66 16.37
C ILE A 280 -11.81 4.49 15.45
N SER A 281 -12.54 3.51 15.97
CA SER A 281 -13.07 2.38 15.20
C SER A 281 -14.56 2.28 15.41
N ASP A 282 -15.29 1.90 14.36
CA ASP A 282 -16.73 1.71 14.41
C ASP A 282 -17.11 0.59 13.42
N ASP A 283 -18.22 -0.09 13.68
CA ASP A 283 -18.65 -1.20 12.86
C ASP A 283 -19.16 -0.74 11.48
N TRP A 284 -19.80 0.43 11.39
CA TRP A 284 -20.40 0.92 10.16
C TRP A 284 -19.79 2.21 9.62
N ASP A 285 -19.31 3.08 10.48
CA ASP A 285 -18.86 4.43 10.13
C ASP A 285 -17.33 4.55 10.04
N ASP A 286 -16.86 5.38 9.12
CA ASP A 286 -15.44 5.78 8.96
C ASP A 286 -15.23 7.29 9.16
N ASN A 287 -16.32 8.03 9.36
CA ASN A 287 -16.33 9.47 9.56
C ASN A 287 -17.06 9.81 10.86
N PHE A 288 -16.39 10.57 11.72
CA PHE A 288 -16.87 10.84 13.07
C PHE A 288 -16.97 12.33 13.35
N LEU A 289 -18.00 12.74 14.10
CA LEU A 289 -18.01 14.04 14.76
C LEU A 289 -17.29 13.93 16.10
N VAL A 290 -16.18 14.64 16.23
CA VAL A 290 -15.36 14.66 17.45
C VAL A 290 -15.48 16.00 18.16
N LEU A 291 -15.82 15.95 19.44
CA LEU A 291 -15.88 17.10 20.34
C LEU A 291 -15.02 16.84 21.58
N ILE A 292 -14.50 17.90 22.17
CA ILE A 292 -13.70 17.86 23.41
C ILE A 292 -14.45 18.63 24.49
N ASP A 293 -14.69 17.99 25.64
CA ASP A 293 -15.22 18.61 26.85
C ASP A 293 -14.10 18.71 27.90
N ASP A 294 -13.60 19.93 28.11
CA ASP A 294 -12.55 20.22 29.08
C ASP A 294 -13.08 20.50 30.51
N GLY A 295 -14.39 20.35 30.73
CA GLY A 295 -15.09 20.64 31.98
C GLY A 295 -15.61 22.07 32.08
N ASP A 296 -15.08 23.00 31.28
CA ASP A 296 -15.59 24.37 31.18
C ASP A 296 -16.51 24.53 29.97
N LYS A 297 -16.10 24.00 28.81
CA LYS A 297 -16.87 24.07 27.56
C LYS A 297 -16.64 22.86 26.66
N VAL A 298 -17.65 22.58 25.82
CA VAL A 298 -17.52 21.67 24.68
C VAL A 298 -16.97 22.46 23.49
N LYS A 299 -15.90 21.97 22.88
CA LYS A 299 -15.15 22.64 21.81
C LYS A 299 -14.74 21.66 20.70
N TYR A 300 -14.45 22.18 19.51
CA TYR A 300 -13.82 21.36 18.47
C TYR A 300 -12.35 21.10 18.79
N PRO A 301 -11.74 19.99 18.34
CA PRO A 301 -10.33 19.71 18.63
C PRO A 301 -9.37 20.79 18.13
N SER A 302 -9.68 21.50 17.03
CA SER A 302 -8.87 22.62 16.54
C SER A 302 -8.80 23.78 17.54
N GLU A 303 -9.78 23.94 18.43
CA GLU A 303 -9.76 24.96 19.49
C GLU A 303 -8.74 24.63 20.61
N LEU A 304 -8.18 23.41 20.63
CA LEU A 304 -7.09 23.07 21.55
C LEU A 304 -5.82 23.88 21.29
N LEU A 305 -5.62 24.38 20.06
CA LEU A 305 -4.51 25.28 19.73
C LEU A 305 -4.66 26.67 20.38
N LEU A 306 -5.91 27.11 20.63
CA LEU A 306 -6.20 28.40 21.26
C LEU A 306 -6.04 28.35 22.78
N LYS A 307 -6.51 27.26 23.38
CA LYS A 307 -6.47 27.01 24.81
C LYS A 307 -6.07 25.56 25.04
N PRO A 308 -4.75 25.29 25.12
CA PRO A 308 -4.24 23.95 25.36
C PRO A 308 -4.83 23.39 26.64
N THR A 309 -5.22 22.13 26.59
CA THR A 309 -5.67 21.37 27.75
C THR A 309 -4.90 20.07 27.73
N ASN A 310 -4.33 19.64 28.87
CA ASN A 310 -3.53 18.43 28.92
C ASN A 310 -4.36 17.16 28.95
N ASN A 311 -5.59 17.24 29.45
CA ASN A 311 -6.53 16.14 29.55
C ASN A 311 -7.98 16.64 29.47
N ALA A 312 -8.83 15.92 28.79
CA ALA A 312 -10.24 16.25 28.66
C ALA A 312 -11.04 15.01 28.24
N THR A 313 -12.37 15.10 28.34
CA THR A 313 -13.26 14.06 27.83
C THR A 313 -13.43 14.25 26.33
N MET A 314 -12.98 13.29 25.54
CA MET A 314 -13.31 13.25 24.11
C MET A 314 -14.65 12.57 23.92
N ILE A 315 -15.52 13.22 23.15
CA ILE A 315 -16.86 12.78 22.80
C ILE A 315 -16.89 12.52 21.31
N VAL A 316 -17.23 11.30 20.92
CA VAL A 316 -17.27 10.88 19.52
C VAL A 316 -18.68 10.45 19.18
N PHE A 317 -19.20 10.97 18.07
CA PHE A 317 -20.45 10.55 17.48
C PHE A 317 -20.20 9.93 16.10
N ASP A 318 -20.92 8.86 15.83
CA ASP A 318 -21.03 8.25 14.51
C ASP A 318 -22.13 8.97 13.67
N SER A 319 -22.44 8.44 12.47
CA SER A 319 -23.42 9.08 11.58
C SER A 319 -24.87 8.96 12.10
N ASN A 320 -25.15 7.95 12.90
CA ASN A 320 -26.45 7.68 13.51
C ASN A 320 -26.62 8.30 14.91
N LYS A 321 -25.62 9.07 15.37
CA LYS A 321 -25.57 9.76 16.65
C LYS A 321 -25.42 8.83 17.86
N ASN A 322 -24.96 7.59 17.67
CA ASN A 322 -24.45 6.83 18.80
C ASN A 322 -23.20 7.54 19.32
N LYS A 323 -22.99 7.43 20.64
CA LYS A 323 -22.07 8.28 21.36
C LYS A 323 -21.15 7.46 22.24
N THR A 324 -19.87 7.80 22.19
CA THR A 324 -18.86 7.32 23.13
C THR A 324 -18.10 8.48 23.74
N GLU A 325 -17.79 8.34 25.03
CA GLU A 325 -16.97 9.29 25.77
C GLU A 325 -15.77 8.56 26.36
N LYS A 326 -14.59 9.18 26.26
CA LYS A 326 -13.38 8.68 26.90
C LYS A 326 -12.54 9.84 27.40
N PHE A 327 -12.06 9.74 28.63
CA PHE A 327 -11.07 10.66 29.14
C PHE A 327 -9.72 10.37 28.49
N VAL A 328 -9.13 11.36 27.82
CA VAL A 328 -7.89 11.23 27.05
C VAL A 328 -6.91 12.34 27.42
N ASN A 329 -5.62 12.06 27.23
CA ASN A 329 -4.58 13.08 27.32
C ASN A 329 -4.37 13.73 25.95
N PHE A 330 -4.05 15.01 25.94
CA PHE A 330 -3.75 15.76 24.72
C PHE A 330 -2.29 16.19 24.72
N ASN A 331 -1.68 16.06 23.54
CA ASN A 331 -0.39 16.66 23.23
C ASN A 331 -0.59 17.63 22.07
N VAL A 332 -0.37 18.92 22.32
CA VAL A 332 -0.66 19.99 21.36
C VAL A 332 0.64 20.72 21.06
N ASP A 333 0.97 20.86 19.79
CA ASP A 333 2.10 21.71 19.41
C ASP A 333 1.77 23.18 19.65
N ASP A 334 2.73 23.93 20.16
CA ASP A 334 2.58 25.35 20.54
C ASP A 334 3.67 26.25 19.96
N GLN A 335 4.62 25.71 19.21
CA GLN A 335 5.73 26.46 18.64
C GLN A 335 6.19 25.89 17.30
N ILE A 336 6.59 26.75 16.37
CA ILE A 336 7.22 26.35 15.11
C ILE A 336 8.66 25.90 15.42
N PRO A 337 9.04 24.65 15.08
CA PRO A 337 10.41 24.21 15.27
C PRO A 337 11.41 25.06 14.47
N THR A 338 12.49 25.45 15.13
CA THR A 338 13.57 26.26 14.52
C THR A 338 14.34 25.47 13.46
N PRO A 339 14.93 26.15 12.46
CA PRO A 339 15.70 25.45 11.44
C PRO A 339 16.90 24.72 12.06
N PRO A 340 17.20 23.46 11.67
CA PRO A 340 18.44 22.79 12.05
C PRO A 340 19.67 23.59 11.59
N GLU A 341 20.69 23.67 12.45
CA GLU A 341 21.99 24.23 12.10
C GLU A 341 22.85 23.15 11.45
N ILE A 342 22.99 23.19 10.12
CA ILE A 342 23.81 22.26 9.35
C ILE A 342 25.30 22.61 9.47
N THR A 343 26.17 21.60 9.51
CA THR A 343 27.63 21.78 9.64
C THR A 343 28.32 22.17 8.33
N ALA A 344 27.86 21.65 7.20
CA ALA A 344 28.40 21.96 5.86
C ALA A 344 27.29 22.23 4.85
N ARG A 345 27.40 23.34 4.11
CA ARG A 345 26.40 23.76 3.10
C ARG A 345 26.77 23.35 1.68
N LEU A 346 28.06 23.24 1.39
CA LEU A 346 28.58 22.89 0.09
C LEU A 346 29.53 21.70 0.27
N ILE A 347 29.17 20.57 -0.33
CA ILE A 347 29.83 19.29 -0.13
C ILE A 347 30.20 18.67 -1.48
N SER A 348 31.20 17.80 -1.49
CA SER A 348 31.51 16.93 -2.63
C SER A 348 30.72 15.63 -2.53
N GLU A 349 30.49 14.96 -3.66
CA GLU A 349 29.94 13.59 -3.68
C GLU A 349 30.76 12.61 -2.81
N ASP A 350 32.08 12.81 -2.71
CA ASP A 350 32.97 11.97 -1.90
C ASP A 350 32.86 12.20 -0.38
N MET A 351 32.01 13.13 0.09
CA MET A 351 31.83 13.34 1.53
C MET A 351 30.97 12.20 2.11
N ASP A 352 31.48 11.50 3.13
CA ASP A 352 30.78 10.34 3.69
C ASP A 352 29.48 10.71 4.43
N TYR A 353 29.47 11.81 5.19
CA TYR A 353 28.37 12.15 6.09
C TYR A 353 28.01 13.63 6.07
N ILE A 354 26.71 13.89 6.20
CA ILE A 354 26.12 15.21 6.44
C ILE A 354 25.63 15.24 7.87
N SER A 355 25.86 16.33 8.60
CA SER A 355 25.48 16.44 10.01
C SER A 355 24.90 17.80 10.37
N TRP A 356 24.15 17.84 11.48
CA TRP A 356 23.59 19.06 12.05
C TRP A 356 23.75 19.07 13.56
N ARG A 357 23.55 20.25 14.15
CA ARG A 357 23.65 20.44 15.59
C ARG A 357 22.48 19.76 16.32
N TYR A 358 22.82 19.03 17.38
CA TYR A 358 21.84 18.43 18.28
C TYR A 358 21.02 19.50 19.01
N ASP A 359 19.70 19.34 18.98
CA ASP A 359 18.74 20.11 19.77
C ASP A 359 18.06 19.18 20.79
N PRO A 360 18.20 19.42 22.11
CA PRO A 360 17.61 18.55 23.13
C PRO A 360 16.07 18.54 23.12
N ASN A 361 15.43 19.55 22.53
CA ASN A 361 13.98 19.66 22.45
C ASN A 361 13.39 18.89 21.26
N TYR A 362 14.23 18.47 20.31
CA TYR A 362 13.80 17.80 19.07
C TYR A 362 14.59 16.52 18.82
N GLN A 363 13.87 15.40 18.88
CA GLN A 363 14.46 14.07 18.71
C GLN A 363 14.26 13.51 17.31
N ASN A 364 13.35 14.07 16.50
CA ASN A 364 13.07 13.60 15.15
C ASN A 364 13.45 14.66 14.12
N TYR A 365 14.11 14.21 13.05
CA TYR A 365 14.52 15.01 11.91
C TYR A 365 14.03 14.35 10.64
N VAL A 366 13.64 15.17 9.67
CA VAL A 366 13.31 14.71 8.32
C VAL A 366 14.29 15.32 7.34
N VAL A 367 14.78 14.49 6.43
CA VAL A 367 15.56 14.93 5.27
C VAL A 367 14.64 14.94 4.06
N GLU A 368 14.69 16.03 3.30
CA GLU A 368 13.89 16.22 2.10
C GLU A 368 14.77 16.47 0.88
N LYS A 369 14.36 15.94 -0.28
CA LYS A 369 14.94 16.28 -1.58
C LYS A 369 13.88 16.88 -2.49
N TYR A 370 14.32 17.51 -3.58
CA TYR A 370 13.42 17.91 -4.65
C TYR A 370 13.19 16.77 -5.64
N ASP A 371 11.94 16.57 -6.03
CA ASP A 371 11.48 15.71 -7.12
C ASP A 371 10.69 16.55 -8.13
N GLU A 372 10.83 16.25 -9.42
CA GLU A 372 10.21 17.07 -10.48
C GLU A 372 8.69 16.89 -10.57
N ILE A 373 8.17 15.73 -10.14
CA ILE A 373 6.75 15.40 -10.19
C ILE A 373 6.09 15.79 -8.87
N PHE A 374 6.70 15.42 -7.75
CA PHE A 374 6.11 15.56 -6.42
C PHE A 374 6.55 16.81 -5.67
N GLY A 375 7.55 17.55 -6.18
CA GLY A 375 8.12 18.70 -5.50
C GLY A 375 9.04 18.27 -4.35
N TRP A 376 9.04 19.02 -3.25
CA TRP A 376 9.86 18.67 -2.08
C TRP A 376 9.25 17.50 -1.32
N GLU A 377 9.96 16.37 -1.28
CA GLU A 377 9.48 15.14 -0.64
C GLU A 377 10.40 14.67 0.49
N LYS A 378 9.79 14.05 1.51
CA LYS A 378 10.50 13.36 2.59
C LYS A 378 11.14 12.08 2.06
N ILE A 379 12.45 11.94 2.29
CA ILE A 379 13.22 10.74 1.93
C ILE A 379 13.67 9.94 3.15
N PHE A 380 13.98 10.60 4.26
CA PHE A 380 14.44 9.96 5.48
C PHE A 380 13.79 10.57 6.71
N GLU A 381 13.54 9.75 7.72
CA GLU A 381 13.10 10.15 9.05
C GLU A 381 14.05 9.56 10.08
N LEU A 382 14.71 10.43 10.84
CA LEU A 382 15.91 10.11 11.60
C LEU A 382 15.78 10.57 13.04
N LYS A 383 16.36 9.79 13.96
CA LYS A 383 16.47 10.11 15.39
C LYS A 383 17.87 10.53 15.83
N ASN A 384 18.76 10.71 14.86
CA ASN A 384 20.14 11.11 15.05
C ASN A 384 20.39 12.47 14.38
N THR A 385 21.62 12.96 14.44
CA THR A 385 21.99 14.28 13.90
C THR A 385 22.93 14.19 12.71
N PHE A 386 22.92 13.06 12.01
CA PHE A 386 23.76 12.84 10.83
C PHE A 386 23.14 11.77 9.93
N ILE A 387 23.49 11.83 8.65
CA ILE A 387 23.12 10.85 7.64
C ILE A 387 24.33 10.56 6.75
N GLU A 388 24.45 9.33 6.28
CA GLU A 388 25.36 9.01 5.17
C GLU A 388 24.93 9.83 3.94
N ASN A 389 25.89 10.40 3.22
CA ASN A 389 25.60 11.30 2.11
C ASN A 389 24.78 10.57 1.03
N PRO A 390 23.53 10.98 0.79
CA PRO A 390 22.67 10.29 -0.16
C PRO A 390 22.94 10.68 -1.62
N ASN A 391 23.91 11.57 -1.86
CA ASN A 391 24.30 12.08 -3.19
C ASN A 391 23.13 12.68 -3.98
N TYR A 392 22.29 13.46 -3.29
CA TYR A 392 21.30 14.32 -3.93
C TYR A 392 21.85 15.73 -4.14
N ASP A 393 21.45 16.37 -5.24
CA ASP A 393 21.92 17.71 -5.63
C ASP A 393 21.69 18.74 -4.53
N ILE A 394 20.48 18.74 -3.95
CA ILE A 394 20.09 19.66 -2.88
C ILE A 394 19.22 18.91 -1.88
N ILE A 395 19.56 19.03 -0.60
CA ILE A 395 18.73 18.53 0.50
C ILE A 395 18.45 19.61 1.54
N PHE A 396 17.30 19.45 2.21
CA PHE A 396 16.99 20.16 3.45
C PHE A 396 16.87 19.18 4.61
N VAL A 397 17.16 19.67 5.81
CA VAL A 397 16.81 18.99 7.06
C VAL A 397 15.79 19.83 7.79
N ARG A 398 14.77 19.18 8.35
CA ARG A 398 13.72 19.82 9.17
C ARG A 398 13.63 19.11 10.52
N LYS A 399 13.43 19.86 11.59
CA LYS A 399 12.99 19.29 12.88
C LYS A 399 11.53 18.90 12.77
N VAL A 400 11.13 17.81 13.39
CA VAL A 400 9.72 17.37 13.42
C VAL A 400 9.29 17.17 14.87
N THR A 401 8.13 17.73 15.23
CA THR A 401 7.54 17.51 16.56
C THR A 401 7.05 16.07 16.70
N ASN A 402 6.79 15.63 17.92
CA ASN A 402 6.17 14.31 18.16
C ASN A 402 4.74 14.22 17.58
N ASN A 403 4.11 15.36 17.30
CA ASN A 403 2.76 15.45 16.74
C ASN A 403 2.77 15.60 15.20
N GLY A 404 3.95 15.59 14.55
CA GLY A 404 4.08 15.63 13.10
C GLY A 404 4.16 17.01 12.47
N THR A 405 4.32 18.09 13.26
CA THR A 405 4.61 19.42 12.70
C THR A 405 6.04 19.46 12.19
N TYR A 406 6.20 19.78 10.91
CA TYR A 406 7.50 20.02 10.29
C TYR A 406 7.93 21.48 10.50
N GLY A 407 9.15 21.66 11.01
CA GLY A 407 9.72 22.98 11.28
C GLY A 407 10.14 23.77 10.05
N LEU A 408 10.82 24.89 10.31
CA LEU A 408 11.50 25.64 9.26
C LEU A 408 12.62 24.78 8.61
N PRO A 409 12.74 24.77 7.27
CA PRO A 409 13.89 24.15 6.58
C PRO A 409 15.23 24.75 7.02
N SER A 410 16.24 23.89 7.14
CA SER A 410 17.63 24.30 7.38
C SER A 410 18.20 25.19 6.27
N ASP A 411 19.45 25.62 6.42
CA ASP A 411 20.24 26.00 5.23
C ASP A 411 20.31 24.78 4.27
N PRO A 412 20.16 24.96 2.94
CA PRO A 412 20.30 23.87 1.99
C PRO A 412 21.72 23.30 1.99
N VAL A 413 21.83 21.99 1.85
CA VAL A 413 23.10 21.31 1.54
C VAL A 413 23.13 21.03 0.05
N ILE A 414 24.18 21.52 -0.61
CA ILE A 414 24.39 21.45 -2.05
C ILE A 414 25.55 20.51 -2.31
N THR A 415 25.30 19.47 -3.11
CA THR A 415 26.33 18.54 -3.58
C THR A 415 26.86 19.01 -4.92
N LEU A 416 28.17 19.21 -5.03
CA LEU A 416 28.82 19.52 -6.31
C LEU A 416 29.51 18.28 -6.88
N SER A 417 29.13 17.92 -8.11
CA SER A 417 29.64 16.77 -8.85
C SER A 417 30.77 17.10 -9.83
N GLU A 418 30.83 18.36 -10.29
CA GLU A 418 31.75 18.82 -11.33
C GLU A 418 32.61 20.00 -10.85
N ALA A 419 33.87 20.04 -11.28
CA ALA A 419 34.80 21.11 -10.93
C ALA A 419 34.33 22.49 -11.41
N LEU A 420 34.51 23.50 -10.57
CA LEU A 420 34.23 24.90 -10.88
C LEU A 420 35.39 25.53 -11.67
N VAL A 421 35.05 26.30 -12.71
CA VAL A 421 36.01 27.03 -13.53
C VAL A 421 35.99 28.51 -13.13
N PRO A 422 37.12 29.08 -12.65
CA PRO A 422 37.21 30.50 -12.34
C PRO A 422 36.95 31.37 -13.57
N TYR A 423 36.10 32.37 -13.41
CA TYR A 423 35.80 33.34 -14.46
C TYR A 423 36.78 34.51 -14.39
N ALA A 424 37.49 34.76 -15.50
CA ALA A 424 38.58 35.72 -15.56
C ALA A 424 38.23 37.03 -16.30
N SER A 425 36.99 37.16 -16.80
CA SER A 425 36.53 38.34 -17.56
C SER A 425 35.64 39.22 -16.69
N GLY A 426 35.77 40.54 -16.80
CA GLY A 426 34.86 41.48 -16.15
C GLY A 426 33.45 41.50 -16.75
N THR A 427 33.25 40.97 -17.97
CA THR A 427 31.93 40.85 -18.60
C THR A 427 31.52 39.39 -18.71
N ILE A 428 30.33 39.06 -18.21
CA ILE A 428 29.71 37.74 -18.22
C ILE A 428 28.76 37.67 -19.42
N ASN A 429 29.14 36.88 -20.42
CA ASN A 429 28.38 36.77 -21.67
C ASN A 429 27.65 35.43 -21.83
N LYS A 430 28.06 34.39 -21.08
CA LYS A 430 27.45 33.06 -21.11
C LYS A 430 27.89 32.21 -19.91
N VAL A 431 27.10 31.21 -19.57
CA VAL A 431 27.43 30.15 -18.60
C VAL A 431 27.34 28.81 -19.32
N ASP A 432 28.46 28.32 -19.84
CA ASP A 432 28.54 27.03 -20.57
C ASP A 432 29.22 25.91 -19.75
N LYS A 433 29.66 26.23 -18.54
CA LYS A 433 30.35 25.35 -17.59
C LYS A 433 29.96 25.78 -16.17
N ASN A 434 30.30 24.96 -15.19
CA ASN A 434 30.24 25.36 -13.79
C ASN A 434 31.23 26.50 -13.56
N LEU A 435 30.69 27.68 -13.29
CA LEU A 435 31.42 28.94 -13.31
C LEU A 435 31.55 29.44 -11.88
N PHE A 436 32.78 29.80 -11.50
CA PHE A 436 33.08 30.42 -10.22
C PHE A 436 33.54 31.86 -10.44
N LEU A 437 32.90 32.81 -9.79
CA LEU A 437 33.28 34.23 -9.79
C LEU A 437 34.09 34.51 -8.53
N PRO A 438 35.44 34.46 -8.61
CA PRO A 438 36.28 34.84 -7.48
C PRO A 438 36.11 36.32 -7.17
N GLN A 439 36.36 36.71 -5.93
CA GLN A 439 36.30 38.11 -5.52
C GLN A 439 37.29 38.96 -6.33
N ILE A 440 36.76 39.99 -6.99
CA ILE A 440 37.57 40.99 -7.71
C ILE A 440 37.17 42.42 -7.29
N ASN A 441 38.10 43.36 -7.46
CA ASN A 441 37.92 44.76 -7.06
C ASN A 441 37.08 45.60 -8.06
N THR A 442 36.52 44.99 -9.09
CA THR A 442 35.74 45.67 -10.13
C THR A 442 34.43 44.93 -10.35
N PRO A 443 33.31 45.61 -10.64
CA PRO A 443 32.06 44.93 -10.91
C PRO A 443 32.17 43.97 -12.10
N PHE A 444 31.63 42.76 -11.95
CA PHE A 444 31.23 41.94 -13.07
C PHE A 444 30.03 42.56 -13.77
N VAL A 445 30.00 42.44 -15.10
CA VAL A 445 28.99 43.10 -15.93
C VAL A 445 28.22 42.07 -16.73
N ILE A 446 26.90 42.07 -16.60
CA ILE A 446 25.95 41.34 -17.45
C ILE A 446 25.30 42.37 -18.37
N ALA A 447 25.75 42.40 -19.63
CA ALA A 447 25.36 43.42 -20.60
C ALA A 447 24.20 43.00 -21.53
N SER A 448 23.83 41.71 -21.50
CA SER A 448 22.74 41.09 -22.25
C SER A 448 22.18 39.94 -21.44
N ASP A 449 21.04 39.41 -21.86
CA ASP A 449 20.45 38.24 -21.23
C ASP A 449 21.45 37.07 -21.21
N ILE A 450 21.49 36.37 -20.09
CA ILE A 450 22.30 35.16 -19.91
C ILE A 450 21.44 34.03 -19.37
N LEU A 451 21.79 32.81 -19.77
CA LEU A 451 21.18 31.59 -19.28
C LEU A 451 22.19 30.86 -18.39
N ILE A 452 21.74 30.44 -17.21
CA ILE A 452 22.39 29.41 -16.38
C ILE A 452 21.65 28.10 -16.69
N PRO A 453 22.19 27.24 -17.57
CA PRO A 453 21.49 26.07 -18.06
C PRO A 453 21.37 24.97 -16.99
N GLU A 454 20.42 24.06 -17.18
CA GLU A 454 20.26 22.88 -16.32
C GLU A 454 21.58 22.09 -16.15
N GLY A 455 21.81 21.59 -14.95
CA GLY A 455 23.04 20.88 -14.59
C GLY A 455 24.29 21.75 -14.53
N LYS A 456 24.16 23.09 -14.67
CA LYS A 456 25.27 24.03 -14.48
C LYS A 456 25.08 24.93 -13.28
N THR A 457 26.22 25.23 -12.64
CA THR A 457 26.30 26.06 -11.44
C THR A 457 26.98 27.38 -11.76
N PHE A 458 26.35 28.48 -11.37
CA PHE A 458 26.90 29.82 -11.36
C PHE A 458 27.13 30.24 -9.91
N LEU A 459 28.39 30.15 -9.47
CA LEU A 459 28.80 30.32 -8.09
C LEU A 459 29.54 31.64 -7.92
N VAL A 460 29.11 32.47 -6.97
CA VAL A 460 29.67 33.80 -6.71
C VAL A 460 30.26 33.85 -5.32
N GLU A 461 31.55 34.14 -5.21
CA GLU A 461 32.19 34.41 -3.92
C GLU A 461 31.62 35.68 -3.29
N SER A 462 31.49 35.71 -1.97
CA SER A 462 30.99 36.87 -1.22
C SER A 462 31.83 38.12 -1.47
N GLY A 463 31.22 39.30 -1.39
CA GLY A 463 31.90 40.60 -1.54
C GLY A 463 32.10 41.05 -2.98
N ASN A 464 31.57 40.29 -3.96
CA ASN A 464 31.58 40.69 -5.36
C ASN A 464 30.51 41.73 -5.67
N GLN A 465 30.75 42.48 -6.75
CA GLN A 465 29.77 43.39 -7.34
C GLN A 465 29.35 42.86 -8.71
N ILE A 466 28.05 42.74 -8.97
CA ILE A 466 27.51 42.31 -10.27
C ILE A 466 26.50 43.35 -10.75
N ARG A 467 26.78 43.94 -11.92
CA ARG A 467 25.91 44.94 -12.53
C ARG A 467 25.15 44.38 -13.73
N LEU A 468 23.83 44.47 -13.69
CA LEU A 468 22.95 44.19 -14.82
C LEU A 468 22.68 45.51 -15.57
N TYR A 469 22.98 45.55 -16.88
CA TYR A 469 22.74 46.73 -17.71
C TYR A 469 21.49 46.56 -18.58
N ASN A 470 20.84 47.68 -18.88
CA ASN A 470 19.80 47.80 -19.92
C ASN A 470 18.65 46.80 -19.80
N GLY A 471 18.21 46.43 -18.59
CA GLY A 471 17.14 45.46 -18.43
C GLY A 471 17.55 44.01 -18.66
N ALA A 472 18.86 43.69 -18.60
CA ALA A 472 19.33 42.32 -18.81
C ALA A 472 18.66 41.33 -17.84
N THR A 473 18.31 40.16 -18.36
CA THR A 473 17.70 39.07 -17.60
C THR A 473 18.69 37.93 -17.39
N VAL A 474 18.85 37.48 -16.14
CA VAL A 474 19.54 36.23 -15.80
C VAL A 474 18.49 35.14 -15.68
N VAL A 475 18.43 34.24 -16.67
CA VAL A 475 17.52 33.09 -16.67
C VAL A 475 18.17 31.92 -15.96
N VAL A 476 17.48 31.33 -14.99
CA VAL A 476 18.01 30.27 -14.13
C VAL A 476 17.26 28.95 -14.35
N GLU A 477 17.88 28.04 -15.10
CA GLU A 477 17.48 26.64 -15.26
C GLU A 477 18.32 25.68 -14.39
N GLY A 478 19.60 26.04 -14.16
CA GLY A 478 20.51 25.35 -13.25
C GLY A 478 20.51 25.92 -11.83
N LEU A 479 21.70 26.10 -11.26
CA LEU A 479 21.90 26.63 -9.91
C LEU A 479 22.63 27.99 -9.95
N MET A 480 22.02 29.02 -9.38
CA MET A 480 22.68 30.27 -9.03
C MET A 480 22.96 30.28 -7.52
N PHE A 481 24.24 30.29 -7.13
CA PHE A 481 24.66 30.23 -5.73
C PHE A 481 25.54 31.42 -5.35
N LEU A 482 25.03 32.32 -4.50
CA LEU A 482 25.79 33.44 -3.94
C LEU A 482 26.25 33.05 -2.53
N MET A 483 27.56 32.91 -2.37
CA MET A 483 28.17 32.33 -1.18
C MET A 483 28.00 33.22 0.06
N PRO A 484 27.88 32.62 1.25
CA PRO A 484 27.94 33.36 2.50
C PRO A 484 29.36 33.89 2.75
N GLY A 485 29.46 35.06 3.38
CA GLY A 485 30.73 35.66 3.74
C GLY A 485 30.61 36.94 4.54
N PHE A 486 31.75 37.52 4.90
CA PHE A 486 31.80 38.73 5.74
C PHE A 486 31.30 39.97 4.99
N ASP A 487 31.74 40.13 3.74
CA ASP A 487 31.31 41.22 2.86
C ASP A 487 30.12 40.74 2.03
N LYS A 488 29.08 41.58 1.95
CA LYS A 488 27.92 41.25 1.14
C LYS A 488 28.23 41.33 -0.36
N THR A 489 27.69 40.40 -1.13
CA THR A 489 27.62 40.52 -2.59
C THR A 489 26.62 41.62 -2.94
N HIS A 490 26.94 42.49 -3.90
CA HIS A 490 26.03 43.53 -4.35
C HIS A 490 25.62 43.28 -5.80
N ILE A 491 24.34 43.02 -6.03
CA ILE A 491 23.75 42.84 -7.36
C ILE A 491 22.85 44.04 -7.65
N PHE A 492 23.16 44.79 -8.70
CA PHE A 492 22.51 46.08 -8.94
C PHE A 492 22.33 46.43 -10.41
N GLY A 493 21.43 47.38 -10.65
CA GLY A 493 21.05 47.87 -11.98
C GLY A 493 19.62 47.50 -12.31
N GLU A 494 19.05 48.11 -13.34
CA GLU A 494 17.70 47.76 -13.83
C GLU A 494 17.77 46.37 -14.50
N GLY A 495 17.51 45.30 -13.76
CA GLY A 495 17.65 43.93 -14.25
C GLY A 495 16.69 42.94 -13.59
N GLU A 496 16.63 41.75 -14.17
CA GLU A 496 15.73 40.67 -13.74
C GLU A 496 16.53 39.38 -13.53
N ILE A 497 16.17 38.62 -12.49
CA ILE A 497 16.60 37.24 -12.29
C ILE A 497 15.36 36.37 -12.39
N ALA A 498 15.21 35.69 -13.52
CA ALA A 498 14.04 34.91 -13.86
C ALA A 498 14.29 33.41 -13.62
N LEU A 499 13.54 32.79 -12.71
CA LEU A 499 13.58 31.34 -12.54
C LEU A 499 12.84 30.66 -13.71
N ASN A 500 13.48 29.64 -14.30
CA ASN A 500 12.89 28.76 -15.31
C ASN A 500 13.14 27.28 -14.97
N GLY A 501 12.63 26.82 -13.84
CA GLY A 501 12.85 25.46 -13.36
C GLY A 501 14.17 25.27 -12.59
N GLY A 502 14.97 26.33 -12.42
CA GLY A 502 16.23 26.28 -11.65
C GLY A 502 16.07 26.63 -10.17
N THR A 503 17.23 26.79 -9.53
CA THR A 503 17.39 27.11 -8.11
C THR A 503 18.23 28.37 -7.91
N ILE A 504 17.77 29.25 -7.03
CA ILE A 504 18.53 30.41 -6.57
C ILE A 504 18.75 30.28 -5.06
N ILE A 505 20.01 30.35 -4.65
CA ILE A 505 20.40 30.38 -3.24
C ILE A 505 21.32 31.59 -3.05
N ALA A 506 20.86 32.58 -2.30
CA ALA A 506 21.59 33.80 -2.02
C ALA A 506 21.82 33.98 -0.52
N TYR A 507 23.08 34.03 -0.14
CA TYR A 507 23.51 34.45 1.20
C TYR A 507 24.14 35.83 1.11
N ASP A 508 24.01 36.61 2.18
CA ASP A 508 24.78 37.84 2.39
C ASP A 508 24.79 38.73 1.13
N THR A 509 23.61 39.02 0.57
CA THR A 509 23.50 39.73 -0.72
C THR A 509 22.59 40.96 -0.63
N ASP A 510 23.05 42.08 -1.16
CA ASP A 510 22.24 43.28 -1.36
C ASP A 510 21.81 43.36 -2.83
N PHE A 511 20.50 43.42 -3.04
CA PHE A 511 19.85 43.57 -4.33
C PHE A 511 19.30 44.98 -4.46
N GLU A 512 19.77 45.72 -5.47
CA GLU A 512 19.36 47.09 -5.75
C GLU A 512 18.72 47.17 -7.15
N ASN A 513 17.41 47.45 -7.18
CA ASN A 513 16.60 47.52 -8.39
C ASN A 513 16.52 46.21 -9.21
N ILE A 514 16.50 45.07 -8.51
CA ILE A 514 16.46 43.73 -9.12
C ILE A 514 15.11 43.05 -8.91
N LYS A 515 14.53 42.51 -9.97
CA LYS A 515 13.27 41.76 -9.91
C LYS A 515 13.51 40.26 -9.99
N PHE A 516 12.89 39.51 -9.08
CA PHE A 516 12.82 38.04 -9.17
C PHE A 516 11.49 37.64 -9.76
N THR A 517 11.50 36.84 -10.82
CA THR A 517 10.29 36.39 -11.52
C THR A 517 10.33 34.92 -11.91
N GLY A 518 9.23 34.40 -12.43
CA GLY A 518 9.18 33.09 -13.07
C GLY A 518 8.82 31.92 -12.13
N LYS A 519 9.24 30.72 -12.52
CA LYS A 519 8.90 29.41 -11.90
C LYS A 519 10.16 28.60 -11.63
N GLY A 520 10.22 27.81 -10.57
CA GLY A 520 11.49 27.17 -10.18
C GLY A 520 11.39 26.15 -9.06
N LYS A 521 12.52 25.53 -8.73
CA LYS A 521 12.61 24.51 -7.67
C LYS A 521 12.70 25.17 -6.29
N LEU A 522 13.54 26.20 -6.18
CA LEU A 522 13.85 26.88 -4.92
C LEU A 522 14.29 28.34 -5.12
N LEU A 523 13.77 29.22 -4.26
CA LEU A 523 14.33 30.54 -3.97
C LEU A 523 14.69 30.60 -2.48
N PHE A 524 15.98 30.61 -2.17
CA PHE A 524 16.48 30.71 -0.80
C PHE A 524 17.25 32.01 -0.63
N LEU A 525 16.78 32.90 0.24
CA LEU A 525 17.43 34.15 0.60
C LEU A 525 17.76 34.14 2.08
N LYS A 526 19.03 34.35 2.45
CA LYS A 526 19.45 34.52 3.84
C LYS A 526 20.34 35.74 4.01
N ASN A 527 20.09 36.52 5.06
CA ASN A 527 20.81 37.77 5.32
C ASN A 527 20.90 38.69 4.10
N SER A 528 19.81 38.76 3.34
CA SER A 528 19.76 39.49 2.07
C SER A 528 18.87 40.72 2.17
N THR A 529 19.23 41.78 1.45
CA THR A 529 18.46 43.04 1.42
C THR A 529 17.93 43.26 0.02
N LEU A 530 16.62 43.49 -0.11
CA LEU A 530 16.00 43.97 -1.34
C LEU A 530 15.51 45.41 -1.07
N ASP A 531 16.02 46.34 -1.86
CA ASP A 531 15.65 47.76 -1.75
C ASP A 531 14.21 48.05 -2.17
N ASN A 532 13.81 49.32 -2.17
CA ASN A 532 12.44 49.73 -2.49
C ASN A 532 12.03 49.54 -3.96
N TYR A 533 12.97 49.11 -4.81
CA TYR A 533 12.75 48.87 -6.24
C TYR A 533 12.98 47.40 -6.62
N SER A 534 13.34 46.57 -5.64
CA SER A 534 13.57 45.13 -5.82
C SER A 534 12.40 44.34 -5.29
N SER A 535 11.82 43.49 -6.14
CA SER A 535 10.58 42.77 -5.85
C SER A 535 10.70 41.28 -6.17
N ILE A 536 9.85 40.46 -5.56
CA ILE A 536 9.70 39.04 -5.88
C ILE A 536 8.28 38.84 -6.42
N ASP A 537 8.12 38.39 -7.66
CA ASP A 537 6.82 38.05 -8.26
C ASP A 537 6.92 36.69 -8.97
N THR A 538 6.57 35.62 -8.24
CA THR A 538 6.85 34.26 -8.67
C THR A 538 5.59 33.42 -8.78
N GLN A 539 5.61 32.49 -9.73
CA GLN A 539 4.50 31.59 -10.02
C GLN A 539 5.02 30.16 -10.10
N SER A 540 4.41 29.21 -9.38
CA SER A 540 4.79 27.79 -9.44
C SER A 540 6.26 27.57 -9.03
N ILE A 541 6.66 28.13 -7.89
CA ILE A 541 7.94 27.79 -7.26
C ILE A 541 7.70 26.65 -6.25
N GLY A 542 8.55 25.63 -6.27
CA GLY A 542 8.51 24.55 -5.29
C GLY A 542 8.57 25.09 -3.87
N ARG A 543 9.66 25.75 -3.48
CA ARG A 543 9.85 26.29 -2.13
C ARG A 543 10.50 27.66 -2.13
N ILE A 544 10.08 28.50 -1.18
CA ILE A 544 10.68 29.82 -0.94
C ILE A 544 11.06 29.91 0.53
N CYS A 545 12.32 30.25 0.81
CA CYS A 545 12.83 30.49 2.16
C CYS A 545 13.45 31.90 2.23
N ILE A 546 13.01 32.72 3.18
CA ILE A 546 13.51 34.09 3.39
C ILE A 546 13.88 34.26 4.86
N TYR A 547 15.17 34.21 5.16
CA TYR A 547 15.70 34.21 6.52
C TYR A 547 16.57 35.43 6.78
N ASP A 548 16.47 36.03 7.96
CA ASP A 548 17.34 37.14 8.40
C ASP A 548 17.40 38.31 7.39
N SER A 549 16.34 38.53 6.62
CA SER A 549 16.37 39.39 5.42
C SER A 549 15.47 40.62 5.57
N SER A 550 15.62 41.58 4.66
CA SER A 550 14.77 42.78 4.60
C SER A 550 14.35 43.06 3.17
N ILE A 551 13.04 43.02 2.90
CA ILE A 551 12.46 43.27 1.58
C ILE A 551 11.55 44.48 1.66
N SER A 552 11.97 45.55 1.00
CA SER A 552 11.37 46.89 1.15
C SER A 552 10.36 47.24 0.04
N ASP A 553 10.10 46.30 -0.86
CA ASP A 553 8.99 46.36 -1.82
C ASP A 553 8.02 45.19 -1.61
N TYR A 554 7.51 44.55 -2.68
CA TYR A 554 6.52 43.48 -2.56
C TYR A 554 7.09 42.09 -2.83
N VAL A 555 6.52 41.09 -2.14
CA VAL A 555 6.72 39.66 -2.37
C VAL A 555 5.39 39.04 -2.76
N LYS A 556 5.25 38.57 -3.99
CA LYS A 556 4.05 37.93 -4.50
C LYS A 556 4.38 36.49 -4.91
N ILE A 557 3.64 35.55 -4.34
CA ILE A 557 3.86 34.12 -4.50
C ILE A 557 2.53 33.48 -4.88
N THR A 558 2.47 32.89 -6.07
CA THR A 558 1.31 32.14 -6.56
C THR A 558 1.71 30.70 -6.82
N ASN A 559 0.95 29.73 -6.30
CA ASN A 559 1.23 28.29 -6.42
C ASN A 559 2.61 27.93 -5.85
N SER A 560 2.69 27.64 -4.55
CA SER A 560 3.92 27.15 -3.93
C SER A 560 3.64 25.99 -2.98
N SER A 561 4.56 25.02 -2.91
CA SER A 561 4.45 23.96 -1.91
C SER A 561 4.83 24.44 -0.51
N GLY A 562 5.68 25.47 -0.40
CA GLY A 562 6.21 25.94 0.87
C GLY A 562 6.73 27.37 0.84
N VAL A 563 6.32 28.19 1.80
CA VAL A 563 6.88 29.53 2.05
C VAL A 563 7.32 29.67 3.50
N TYR A 564 8.62 29.85 3.73
CA TYR A 564 9.22 29.86 5.06
C TYR A 564 9.93 31.17 5.30
N THR A 565 9.53 31.88 6.35
CA THR A 565 10.11 33.18 6.70
C THR A 565 10.54 33.19 8.16
N ASN A 566 11.76 33.65 8.44
CA ASN A 566 12.29 33.73 9.79
C ASN A 566 13.08 35.02 9.98
N ASN A 567 12.84 35.74 11.07
CA ASN A 567 13.59 36.94 11.44
C ASN A 567 13.73 37.95 10.28
N THR A 568 12.63 38.21 9.56
CA THR A 568 12.66 39.00 8.31
C THR A 568 11.70 40.17 8.38
N TYR A 569 12.08 41.30 7.78
CA TYR A 569 11.18 42.41 7.50
C TYR A 569 10.62 42.29 6.07
N LEU A 570 9.29 42.34 5.94
CA LEU A 570 8.58 42.36 4.67
C LEU A 570 7.64 43.56 4.65
N LYS A 571 7.82 44.47 3.70
CA LYS A 571 6.84 45.55 3.51
C LYS A 571 5.51 45.00 3.02
N GLU A 572 5.51 44.14 2.00
CA GLU A 572 4.30 43.47 1.56
C GLU A 572 4.59 42.02 1.16
N ILE A 573 3.72 41.11 1.58
CA ILE A 573 3.69 39.74 1.08
C ILE A 573 2.27 39.30 0.73
N SER A 574 2.13 38.67 -0.45
CA SER A 574 0.89 38.10 -0.94
C SER A 574 1.10 36.62 -1.27
N LEU A 575 0.32 35.77 -0.60
CA LEU A 575 0.27 34.32 -0.80
C LEU A 575 -1.04 33.94 -1.50
N ASN A 576 -0.93 33.19 -2.58
CA ASN A 576 -2.06 32.63 -3.32
C ASN A 576 -1.80 31.16 -3.64
N ASN A 577 -2.66 30.26 -3.17
CA ASN A 577 -2.54 28.81 -3.34
C ASN A 577 -1.18 28.27 -2.85
N VAL A 578 -0.91 28.46 -1.56
CA VAL A 578 0.32 28.00 -0.89
C VAL A 578 0.00 26.86 0.08
N ALA A 579 0.52 25.66 -0.22
CA ALA A 579 0.18 24.45 0.54
C ALA A 579 0.60 24.53 2.01
N GLU A 580 1.78 25.10 2.29
CA GLU A 580 2.30 25.30 3.64
C GLU A 580 3.06 26.63 3.74
N SER A 581 2.83 27.40 4.81
CA SER A 581 3.64 28.57 5.10
C SER A 581 3.87 28.78 6.59
N LEU A 582 5.10 29.13 6.95
CA LEU A 582 5.54 29.36 8.33
C LEU A 582 6.25 30.71 8.42
N PHE A 583 5.79 31.58 9.32
CA PHE A 583 6.41 32.86 9.63
C PHE A 583 6.82 32.88 11.10
N LYS A 584 8.09 33.13 11.38
CA LYS A 584 8.61 33.20 12.75
C LYS A 584 9.40 34.49 12.96
N ASN A 585 9.24 35.14 14.11
CA ASN A 585 10.01 36.34 14.50
C ASN A 585 10.05 37.45 13.44
N SER A 586 9.02 37.61 12.61
CA SER A 586 9.08 38.48 11.42
C SER A 586 8.19 39.72 11.58
N THR A 587 8.54 40.81 10.90
CA THR A 587 7.74 42.03 10.86
C THR A 587 7.19 42.23 9.46
N ILE A 588 5.87 42.32 9.35
CA ILE A 588 5.17 42.41 8.06
C ILE A 588 4.25 43.63 8.07
N ASP A 589 4.42 44.56 7.12
CA ASP A 589 3.53 45.72 7.07
C ASP A 589 2.18 45.37 6.43
N LEU A 590 2.18 44.62 5.33
CA LEU A 590 0.98 44.11 4.67
C LEU A 590 1.11 42.62 4.38
N PHE A 591 0.24 41.82 4.99
CA PHE A 591 0.11 40.39 4.72
C PHE A 591 -1.21 40.11 4.02
N ASN A 592 -1.17 39.54 2.83
CA ASN A 592 -2.33 39.08 2.07
C ASN A 592 -2.25 37.55 1.91
N SER A 593 -3.28 36.83 2.32
CA SER A 593 -3.41 35.39 2.05
C SER A 593 -4.74 35.09 1.38
N SER A 594 -4.68 34.31 0.31
CA SER A 594 -5.83 33.96 -0.52
C SER A 594 -5.77 32.51 -1.00
N ILE A 595 -6.94 31.92 -1.25
CA ILE A 595 -7.16 30.65 -1.96
C ILE A 595 -6.33 29.49 -1.38
N ASN A 596 -6.94 28.65 -0.53
CA ASN A 596 -6.36 27.40 -0.04
C ASN A 596 -4.95 27.53 0.58
N SER A 597 -4.61 28.70 1.10
CA SER A 597 -3.30 28.92 1.72
C SER A 597 -3.34 28.54 3.20
N ARG A 598 -2.40 27.71 3.66
CA ARG A 598 -2.27 27.32 5.07
C ARG A 598 -1.08 28.03 5.70
N THR A 599 -1.32 28.86 6.71
CA THR A 599 -0.28 29.71 7.30
C THR A 599 -0.22 29.57 8.82
N ILE A 600 0.98 29.34 9.35
CA ILE A 600 1.28 29.46 10.78
C ILE A 600 2.20 30.66 11.00
N MET A 601 1.90 31.46 12.01
CA MET A 601 2.70 32.61 12.41
C MET A 601 3.03 32.51 13.89
N GLU A 602 4.31 32.68 14.22
CA GLU A 602 4.81 32.69 15.60
C GLU A 602 5.60 33.97 15.86
N THR A 603 5.38 34.59 17.02
CA THR A 603 6.16 35.73 17.54
C THR A 603 6.40 36.86 16.53
N SER A 604 5.44 37.07 15.63
CA SER A 604 5.57 38.02 14.53
C SER A 604 4.76 39.29 14.79
N THR A 605 5.06 40.37 14.07
CA THR A 605 4.29 41.63 14.12
C THR A 605 3.73 41.94 12.75
N ILE A 606 2.42 42.15 12.65
CA ILE A 606 1.72 42.42 11.39
C ILE A 606 0.89 43.68 11.53
N LYS A 607 1.16 44.69 10.69
CA LYS A 607 0.40 45.95 10.74
C LYS A 607 -0.99 45.80 10.12
N LEU A 608 -1.07 45.20 8.92
CA LEU A 608 -2.34 44.91 8.25
C LEU A 608 -2.33 43.49 7.69
N MET A 609 -3.33 42.71 8.07
CA MET A 609 -3.56 41.36 7.57
C MET A 609 -4.89 41.29 6.83
N ASN A 610 -4.87 40.80 5.60
CA ASN A 610 -6.05 40.47 4.81
C ASN A 610 -6.05 38.96 4.53
N ILE A 611 -7.11 38.27 4.93
CA ILE A 611 -7.31 36.84 4.68
C ILE A 611 -8.58 36.70 3.85
N GLU A 612 -8.48 36.12 2.66
CA GLU A 612 -9.60 35.94 1.75
C GLU A 612 -9.72 34.48 1.29
N THR A 613 -10.95 34.00 1.07
CA THR A 613 -11.26 32.76 0.32
C THR A 613 -10.53 31.49 0.78
N PHE A 614 -11.13 30.72 1.70
CA PHE A 614 -10.72 29.34 2.06
C PHE A 614 -9.27 29.18 2.55
N SER A 615 -8.70 30.18 3.23
CA SER A 615 -7.38 30.07 3.84
C SER A 615 -7.47 29.65 5.32
N PHE A 616 -6.50 28.86 5.76
CA PHE A 616 -6.30 28.48 7.16
C PHE A 616 -5.17 29.30 7.76
N MET A 617 -5.41 29.90 8.93
CA MET A 617 -4.37 30.61 9.66
C MET A 617 -4.37 30.28 11.15
N ASN A 618 -3.17 30.02 11.67
CA ASN A 618 -2.89 29.90 13.10
C ASN A 618 -1.81 30.90 13.51
N SER A 619 -2.08 31.69 14.53
CA SER A 619 -1.22 32.77 15.05
C SER A 619 -0.89 32.50 16.50
N ILE A 620 0.39 32.38 16.83
CA ILE A 620 0.96 32.09 18.15
C ILE A 620 1.78 33.30 18.56
N ASP A 621 1.47 33.93 19.70
CA ASP A 621 2.18 35.07 20.27
C ASP A 621 2.44 36.21 19.25
N THR A 622 1.54 36.36 18.27
CA THR A 622 1.73 37.26 17.13
C THR A 622 0.84 38.49 17.27
N LYS A 623 1.47 39.67 17.15
CA LYS A 623 0.79 40.96 17.26
C LYS A 623 0.23 41.37 15.89
N ILE A 624 -1.09 41.41 15.76
CA ILE A 624 -1.78 41.89 14.56
C ILE A 624 -2.50 43.20 14.89
N GLU A 625 -2.13 44.30 14.23
CA GLU A 625 -2.69 45.63 14.53
C GLU A 625 -4.04 45.85 13.85
N ARG A 626 -4.20 45.37 12.60
CA ARG A 626 -5.46 45.42 11.85
C ARG A 626 -5.67 44.12 11.09
N LEU A 627 -6.89 43.60 11.14
CA LEU A 627 -7.28 42.34 10.51
C LEU A 627 -8.57 42.53 9.71
N ASN A 628 -8.53 42.14 8.44
CA ASN A 628 -9.68 42.03 7.56
C ASN A 628 -9.83 40.57 7.13
N ILE A 629 -11.00 39.98 7.38
CA ILE A 629 -11.30 38.60 7.02
C ILE A 629 -12.45 38.61 6.00
N GLY A 630 -12.19 38.08 4.82
CA GLY A 630 -13.18 37.79 3.77
C GLY A 630 -13.91 36.47 4.01
N GLU A 631 -14.80 36.10 3.10
CA GLU A 631 -15.69 34.94 3.28
C GLU A 631 -14.92 33.60 3.43
N TYR A 632 -15.47 32.69 4.25
CA TYR A 632 -15.07 31.27 4.38
C TYR A 632 -13.60 30.99 4.81
N SER A 633 -13.00 31.84 5.64
CA SER A 633 -11.63 31.61 6.19
C SER A 633 -11.66 31.25 7.68
N ILE A 634 -10.71 30.43 8.15
CA ILE A 634 -10.52 30.10 9.58
C ILE A 634 -9.29 30.82 10.11
N PHE A 635 -9.46 31.58 11.19
CA PHE A 635 -8.40 32.31 11.87
C PHE A 635 -8.35 31.93 13.35
N LEU A 636 -7.25 31.32 13.77
CA LEU A 636 -6.94 30.97 15.17
C LEU A 636 -5.86 31.92 15.69
N LYS A 637 -6.08 32.54 16.86
CA LYS A 637 -5.12 33.41 17.52
C LYS A 637 -4.96 33.04 18.99
N THR A 638 -3.77 32.62 19.35
CA THR A 638 -3.31 32.44 20.72
C THR A 638 -2.55 33.70 21.14
N GLU A 639 -2.92 34.25 22.30
CA GLU A 639 -2.37 35.52 22.83
C GLU A 639 -1.07 35.33 23.60
#